data_AF-A0A651G088-F1
#
_entry.id   AF-A0A651G088-F1
#
_cell.length_a   1.000
_cell.length_b   1.000
_cell.length_c   1.000
_cell.angle_alpha   90.00
_cell.angle_beta   90.00
_cell.angle_gamma   90.00
#
_symmetry.space_group_name_H-M   'P 1'
#
loop_
_entity.id
_entity.type
_entity.pdbx_description
1 polymer ?
#
loop_
_entity_poly.entity_id
_entity_poly.type
_entity_poly.pdbx_seq_one_letter_code
_entity_poly.pdbx_strand_id
1 'polypeptide(L)'
;MAITVDKDGKETGGIIDDDVIQPFSLETTGLRGRMVRLGSSLKQIIEQHDYPLPVSYLVSEAVTLSLLLSAMLKYDGIFTLQIQADGAIRGIVVDVNAKGHIRAYAGFDKDAIKQLAGKADRNYYDLLQNGHMAFTVDQGENMDRYQGIVQLEGESLLDAVQHYFEQSEQIKTAVRMAVHPQDDQWRAGAVMVQYMPESMQQELDTERGEERREDWRRTKILLESCKDDELLSPNLHSADVLYRLFHEEGVRIYPATAVKHVCRCSRDRVANVLMSLSGEDRKDAADSEGKIDITCEFCGKTYLFTQEDLKQLS
;
A
#
# COMPACT_ATOMS: atom_id res chain seq x y z
N MET A 1 -26.33 11.49 2.33
CA MET A 1 -25.39 12.10 1.37
C MET A 1 -24.54 13.06 2.18
N ALA A 2 -23.30 12.67 2.47
CA ALA A 2 -22.36 13.55 3.14
C ALA A 2 -22.01 14.72 2.20
N ILE A 3 -22.22 15.96 2.65
CA ILE A 3 -21.80 17.15 1.91
C ILE A 3 -20.32 17.36 2.23
N THR A 4 -19.45 17.08 1.26
CA THR A 4 -18.03 17.45 1.36
C THR A 4 -17.92 18.96 1.11
N VAL A 5 -17.16 19.65 1.94
CA VAL A 5 -16.93 21.10 1.82
C VAL A 5 -15.44 21.34 1.65
N ASP A 6 -15.04 22.08 0.63
CA ASP A 6 -13.63 22.45 0.43
C ASP A 6 -13.15 23.47 1.49
N LYS A 7 -11.85 23.76 1.47
CA LYS A 7 -11.20 24.74 2.36
C LYS A 7 -11.79 26.16 2.27
N ASP A 8 -12.54 26.45 1.21
CA ASP A 8 -13.15 27.73 0.92
C ASP A 8 -14.67 27.74 1.23
N GLY A 9 -15.19 26.68 1.84
CA GLY A 9 -16.60 26.59 2.25
C GLY A 9 -17.56 26.20 1.13
N LYS A 10 -17.07 25.73 -0.04
CA LYS A 10 -17.94 25.27 -1.12
C LYS A 10 -18.29 23.81 -0.95
N GLU A 11 -19.58 23.51 -1.07
CA GLU A 11 -20.06 22.14 -1.20
C GLU A 11 -19.51 21.52 -2.50
N THR A 12 -18.68 20.49 -2.37
CA THR A 12 -18.13 19.69 -3.48
C THR A 12 -18.90 18.38 -3.65
N GLY A 13 -20.18 18.34 -3.25
CA GLY A 13 -21.02 17.16 -3.45
C GLY A 13 -21.03 16.74 -4.93
N GLY A 14 -20.64 15.50 -5.22
CA GLY A 14 -20.79 14.91 -6.56
C GLY A 14 -19.53 14.39 -7.26
N ILE A 15 -18.36 14.31 -6.61
CA ILE A 15 -17.21 13.57 -7.16
C ILE A 15 -16.94 12.38 -6.27
N ILE A 16 -17.30 11.18 -6.75
CA ILE A 16 -16.83 9.90 -6.18
C ILE A 16 -15.31 10.00 -6.03
N ASP A 17 -14.83 9.80 -4.81
CA ASP A 17 -13.43 9.87 -4.49
C ASP A 17 -12.77 8.50 -4.72
N ASP A 18 -11.99 8.42 -5.80
CA ASP A 18 -11.18 7.27 -6.17
C ASP A 18 -9.71 7.68 -6.22
N ASP A 19 -8.81 6.72 -6.00
CA ASP A 19 -7.38 6.99 -5.77
C ASP A 19 -7.17 8.04 -4.66
N VAL A 20 -7.67 7.73 -3.46
CA VAL A 20 -7.60 8.64 -2.30
C VAL A 20 -7.24 7.90 -1.01
N ILE A 21 -6.63 8.66 -0.10
CA ILE A 21 -6.54 8.34 1.32
C ILE A 21 -7.41 9.36 2.06
N GLN A 22 -8.47 8.90 2.70
CA GLN A 22 -9.46 9.70 3.43
C GLN A 22 -9.28 9.49 4.94
N PRO A 23 -8.63 10.41 5.67
CA PRO A 23 -8.50 10.31 7.12
C PRO A 23 -9.81 10.66 7.82
N PHE A 24 -10.05 10.04 8.97
CA PHE A 24 -11.18 10.34 9.84
C PHE A 24 -10.85 10.09 11.33
N SER A 25 -11.72 10.59 12.21
CA SER A 25 -11.72 10.28 13.64
C SER A 25 -13.12 9.98 14.13
N LEU A 26 -13.23 9.18 15.17
CA LEU A 26 -14.46 8.90 15.90
C LEU A 26 -14.42 9.73 17.18
N GLU A 27 -15.20 10.81 17.24
CA GLU A 27 -15.11 11.77 18.35
C GLU A 27 -15.52 11.17 19.69
N THR A 28 -16.47 10.22 19.70
CA THR A 28 -16.95 9.55 20.92
C THR A 28 -15.89 8.66 21.55
N THR A 29 -15.19 7.87 20.74
CA THR A 29 -14.23 6.85 21.23
C THR A 29 -12.77 7.34 21.23
N GLY A 30 -12.49 8.45 20.54
CA GLY A 30 -11.13 8.95 20.34
C GLY A 30 -10.30 8.13 19.35
N LEU A 31 -10.91 7.15 18.69
CA LEU A 31 -10.26 6.33 17.66
C LEU A 31 -9.99 7.16 16.40
N ARG A 32 -8.91 6.83 15.70
CA ARG A 32 -8.60 7.41 14.40
C ARG A 32 -8.55 6.34 13.34
N GLY A 33 -8.87 6.73 12.11
CA GLY A 33 -8.84 5.83 11.00
C GLY A 33 -8.56 6.51 9.68
N ARG A 34 -8.35 5.68 8.66
CA ARG A 34 -8.17 6.08 7.27
C ARG A 34 -8.91 5.10 6.39
N MET A 35 -9.54 5.63 5.35
CA MET A 35 -10.05 4.84 4.25
C MET A 35 -9.15 5.04 3.03
N VAL A 36 -8.80 3.96 2.33
CA VAL A 36 -8.11 3.99 1.05
C VAL A 36 -9.09 3.49 -0.01
N ARG A 37 -9.14 4.18 -1.15
CA ARG A 37 -9.85 3.74 -2.35
C ARG A 37 -8.92 3.85 -3.54
N LEU A 38 -8.84 2.79 -4.35
CA LEU A 38 -7.97 2.72 -5.52
C LEU A 38 -8.74 2.21 -6.74
N GLY A 39 -8.46 2.85 -7.87
CA GLY A 39 -8.95 2.48 -9.18
C GLY A 39 -7.89 2.73 -10.23
N SER A 40 -7.83 3.96 -10.77
CA SER A 40 -6.98 4.26 -11.93
C SER A 40 -5.48 4.15 -11.63
N SER A 41 -5.04 4.52 -10.43
CA SER A 41 -3.63 4.39 -10.05
C SER A 41 -3.21 2.94 -9.90
N LEU A 42 -4.09 2.10 -9.36
CA LEU A 42 -3.85 0.66 -9.25
C LEU A 42 -3.86 -0.01 -10.64
N LYS A 43 -4.85 0.34 -11.47
CA LYS A 43 -4.91 -0.10 -12.87
C LYS A 43 -3.59 0.15 -13.61
N GLN A 44 -3.05 1.37 -13.53
CA GLN A 44 -1.77 1.72 -14.16
C GLN A 44 -0.59 0.87 -13.64
N ILE A 45 -0.54 0.61 -12.33
CA ILE A 45 0.50 -0.24 -11.72
C ILE A 45 0.44 -1.66 -12.27
N ILE A 46 -0.77 -2.22 -12.43
CA ILE A 46 -0.94 -3.61 -12.89
C ILE A 46 -0.74 -3.75 -14.40
N GLU A 47 -1.37 -2.90 -15.21
CA GLU A 47 -1.40 -3.03 -16.68
C GLU A 47 -0.02 -2.87 -17.32
N GLN A 48 0.87 -2.06 -16.74
CA GLN A 48 2.21 -1.85 -17.29
C GLN A 48 3.12 -3.10 -17.20
N HIS A 49 2.75 -4.10 -16.39
CA HIS A 49 3.58 -5.29 -16.12
C HIS A 49 2.98 -6.61 -16.62
N ASP A 50 1.74 -6.60 -17.13
CA ASP A 50 1.01 -7.80 -17.59
C ASP A 50 1.04 -8.94 -16.55
N TYR A 51 0.73 -8.60 -15.29
CA TYR A 51 0.78 -9.54 -14.19
C TYR A 51 -0.31 -10.62 -14.31
N PRO A 52 0.03 -11.91 -14.10
CA PRO A 52 -0.98 -12.95 -13.90
C PRO A 52 -1.89 -12.61 -12.71
N LEU A 53 -3.12 -13.13 -12.72
CA LEU A 53 -4.15 -12.85 -11.71
C LEU A 53 -3.65 -12.95 -10.25
N PRO A 54 -2.90 -14.00 -9.83
CA PRO A 54 -2.42 -14.09 -8.45
C PRO A 54 -1.40 -13.00 -8.08
N VAL A 55 -0.54 -12.62 -9.03
CA VAL A 55 0.45 -11.55 -8.84
C VAL A 55 -0.26 -10.20 -8.76
N SER A 56 -1.24 -9.97 -9.63
CA SER A 56 -2.05 -8.75 -9.62
C SER A 56 -2.79 -8.55 -8.29
N TYR A 57 -3.36 -9.63 -7.74
CA TYR A 57 -4.04 -9.58 -6.44
C TYR A 57 -3.07 -9.16 -5.31
N LEU A 58 -1.93 -9.84 -5.16
CA LEU A 58 -0.99 -9.56 -4.08
C LEU A 58 -0.30 -8.20 -4.21
N VAL A 59 -0.02 -7.74 -5.44
CA VAL A 59 0.47 -6.36 -5.67
C VAL A 59 -0.59 -5.36 -5.25
N SER A 60 -1.86 -5.59 -5.59
CA SER A 60 -2.97 -4.70 -5.20
C SER A 60 -3.17 -4.63 -3.69
N GLU A 61 -3.07 -5.78 -3.01
CA GLU A 61 -3.13 -5.87 -1.55
C GLU A 61 -1.95 -5.12 -0.91
N ALA A 62 -0.72 -5.37 -1.37
CA ALA A 62 0.49 -4.70 -0.86
C ALA A 62 0.44 -3.19 -1.07
N VAL A 63 -0.05 -2.71 -2.22
CA VAL A 63 -0.23 -1.27 -2.50
C VAL A 63 -1.24 -0.66 -1.54
N THR A 64 -2.37 -1.33 -1.31
CA THR A 64 -3.42 -0.86 -0.41
C THR A 64 -2.92 -0.78 1.04
N LEU A 65 -2.23 -1.83 1.51
CA LEU A 65 -1.58 -1.85 2.82
C LEU A 65 -0.56 -0.72 2.95
N SER A 66 0.30 -0.52 1.95
CA SER A 66 1.33 0.53 1.99
C SER A 66 0.73 1.93 2.14
N LEU A 67 -0.41 2.21 1.52
CA LEU A 67 -1.12 3.48 1.66
C LEU A 67 -1.72 3.65 3.06
N LEU A 68 -2.32 2.60 3.64
CA LEU A 68 -2.82 2.63 5.01
C LEU A 68 -1.69 2.88 6.01
N LEU A 69 -0.59 2.13 5.87
CA LEU A 69 0.57 2.17 6.74
C LEU A 69 1.31 3.51 6.67
N SER A 70 1.64 3.96 5.46
CA SER A 70 2.36 5.23 5.25
C SER A 70 1.56 6.42 5.79
N ALA A 71 0.24 6.44 5.60
CA ALA A 71 -0.61 7.52 6.09
C ALA A 71 -0.67 7.61 7.63
N MET A 72 -0.22 6.58 8.35
CA MET A 72 -0.01 6.63 9.81
C MET A 72 1.06 7.59 10.24
N LEU A 73 2.08 7.71 9.41
CA LEU A 73 3.34 8.31 9.77
C LEU A 73 3.36 9.74 9.25
N LYS A 74 3.93 10.64 10.05
CA LYS A 74 4.35 11.96 9.55
C LYS A 74 5.77 11.80 9.07
N TYR A 75 5.97 11.88 7.77
CA TYR A 75 7.29 11.76 7.15
C TYR A 75 7.41 12.71 5.96
N ASP A 76 8.61 13.18 5.68
CA ASP A 76 8.95 13.89 4.44
C ASP A 76 10.04 13.09 3.71
N GLY A 77 9.60 12.13 2.91
CA GLY A 77 10.49 11.12 2.34
C GLY A 77 9.72 10.01 1.64
N ILE A 78 10.24 8.78 1.76
CA ILE A 78 9.68 7.57 1.15
C ILE A 78 9.39 6.55 2.24
N PHE A 79 8.14 6.09 2.25
CA PHE A 79 7.76 4.85 2.89
C PHE A 79 7.91 3.73 1.85
N THR A 80 8.64 2.69 2.18
CA THR A 80 8.80 1.50 1.33
C THR A 80 8.27 0.29 2.08
N LEU A 81 7.33 -0.43 1.49
CA LEU A 81 6.96 -1.78 1.90
C LEU A 81 7.63 -2.76 0.97
N GLN A 82 8.39 -3.69 1.53
CA GLN A 82 9.12 -4.72 0.81
C GLN A 82 8.75 -6.10 1.36
N ILE A 83 8.23 -6.96 0.50
CA ILE A 83 8.00 -8.38 0.77
C ILE A 83 9.10 -9.15 0.07
N GLN A 84 9.75 -10.07 0.79
CA GLN A 84 10.71 -11.03 0.26
C GLN A 84 10.33 -12.43 0.71
N ALA A 85 10.21 -13.35 -0.24
CA ALA A 85 9.69 -14.68 0.04
C ALA A 85 10.30 -15.75 -0.88
N ASP A 86 10.22 -17.00 -0.45
CA ASP A 86 10.87 -18.16 -1.10
C ASP A 86 9.99 -18.81 -2.19
N GLY A 87 8.74 -18.35 -2.32
CA GLY A 87 7.75 -18.93 -3.22
C GLY A 87 7.85 -18.48 -4.68
N ALA A 88 6.78 -18.76 -5.44
CA ALA A 88 6.68 -18.39 -6.85
C ALA A 88 6.64 -16.86 -7.04
N ILE A 89 6.15 -16.12 -6.04
CA ILE A 89 6.28 -14.67 -5.96
C ILE A 89 7.42 -14.38 -4.98
N ARG A 90 8.55 -13.96 -5.52
CA ARG A 90 9.82 -13.82 -4.79
C ARG A 90 9.91 -12.51 -4.03
N GLY A 91 9.21 -11.49 -4.49
CA GLY A 91 9.10 -10.25 -3.74
C GLY A 91 8.19 -9.22 -4.39
N ILE A 92 7.73 -8.30 -3.56
CA ILE A 92 6.89 -7.16 -3.93
C ILE A 92 7.50 -5.93 -3.27
N VAL A 93 7.64 -4.84 -4.02
CA VAL A 93 8.12 -3.56 -3.48
C VAL A 93 7.11 -2.48 -3.81
N VAL A 94 6.72 -1.72 -2.81
CA VAL A 94 5.83 -0.56 -2.94
C VAL A 94 6.50 0.65 -2.30
N ASP A 95 6.61 1.75 -3.05
CA ASP A 95 7.03 3.05 -2.50
C ASP A 95 5.84 3.99 -2.44
N VAL A 96 5.70 4.70 -1.33
CA VAL A 96 4.74 5.80 -1.13
C VAL A 96 5.48 7.03 -0.61
N ASN A 97 5.39 8.16 -1.31
CA ASN A 97 5.89 9.42 -0.78
C ASN A 97 4.83 10.19 0.02
N ALA A 98 5.25 11.20 0.77
CA ALA A 98 4.37 12.03 1.60
C ALA A 98 3.24 12.78 0.82
N LYS A 99 3.31 12.83 -0.52
CA LYS A 99 2.31 13.44 -1.40
C LYS A 99 1.25 12.44 -1.90
N GLY A 100 1.32 11.18 -1.47
CA GLY A 100 0.45 10.11 -1.99
C GLY A 100 0.88 9.57 -3.36
N HIS A 101 2.08 9.89 -3.83
CA HIS A 101 2.58 9.26 -5.05
C HIS A 101 3.05 7.84 -4.75
N ILE A 102 2.57 6.90 -5.55
CA ILE A 102 2.83 5.47 -5.41
C ILE A 102 3.50 4.87 -6.64
N ARG A 103 4.26 3.81 -6.41
CA ARG A 103 4.78 2.92 -7.45
C ARG A 103 5.00 1.55 -6.84
N ALA A 104 4.80 0.50 -7.61
CA ALA A 104 5.04 -0.86 -7.16
C ALA A 104 5.53 -1.77 -8.28
N TYR A 105 6.20 -2.84 -7.90
CA TYR A 105 6.51 -3.95 -8.80
C TYR A 105 6.62 -5.26 -8.00
N ALA A 106 6.49 -6.38 -8.71
CA ALA A 106 6.67 -7.71 -8.19
C ALA A 106 7.67 -8.50 -9.04
N GLY A 107 8.56 -9.23 -8.37
CA GLY A 107 9.41 -10.25 -8.96
C GLY A 107 8.78 -11.63 -8.73
N PHE A 108 8.60 -12.41 -9.79
CA PHE A 108 7.96 -13.72 -9.73
C PHE A 108 8.48 -14.67 -10.81
N ASP A 109 8.32 -15.96 -10.57
CA ASP A 109 8.64 -17.02 -11.52
C ASP A 109 7.44 -17.28 -12.45
N LYS A 110 7.57 -16.83 -13.71
CA LYS A 110 6.47 -16.91 -14.70
C LYS A 110 6.03 -18.35 -14.97
N ASP A 111 6.96 -19.30 -15.00
CA ASP A 111 6.65 -20.69 -15.31
C ASP A 111 6.01 -21.40 -14.12
N ALA A 112 6.51 -21.14 -12.91
CA ALA A 112 5.87 -21.61 -11.69
C ALA A 112 4.44 -21.08 -11.56
N ILE A 113 4.22 -19.78 -11.78
CA ILE A 113 2.87 -19.19 -11.73
C ILE A 113 1.95 -19.83 -12.76
N LYS A 114 2.39 -20.03 -14.01
CA LYS A 114 1.60 -20.70 -15.05
C LYS A 114 1.21 -22.13 -14.67
N GLN A 115 2.14 -22.90 -14.09
CA GLN A 115 1.86 -24.27 -13.64
C GLN A 115 0.84 -24.31 -12.48
N LEU A 116 0.79 -23.25 -11.68
CA LEU A 116 -0.12 -23.13 -10.55
C LEU A 116 -1.48 -22.54 -10.91
N ALA A 117 -1.57 -21.76 -11.99
CA ALA A 117 -2.78 -21.06 -12.45
C ALA A 117 -3.98 -21.97 -12.80
N GLY A 118 -3.82 -23.31 -12.80
CA GLY A 118 -4.89 -24.28 -13.03
C GLY A 118 -5.54 -24.87 -11.77
N LYS A 119 -5.15 -24.45 -10.56
CA LYS A 119 -5.67 -25.00 -9.29
C LYS A 119 -6.64 -24.01 -8.65
N ALA A 120 -7.95 -24.24 -8.84
CA ALA A 120 -9.02 -23.26 -8.59
C ALA A 120 -9.26 -22.84 -7.13
N ASP A 121 -8.66 -23.51 -6.14
CA ASP A 121 -8.94 -23.27 -4.71
C ASP A 121 -7.71 -22.82 -3.90
N ARG A 122 -6.73 -22.16 -4.54
CA ARG A 122 -5.54 -21.69 -3.82
C ARG A 122 -5.70 -20.26 -3.32
N ASN A 123 -5.42 -20.08 -2.03
CA ASN A 123 -5.10 -18.77 -1.49
C ASN A 123 -3.83 -18.26 -2.19
N TYR A 124 -3.89 -17.08 -2.82
CA TYR A 124 -2.74 -16.53 -3.52
C TYR A 124 -1.58 -16.19 -2.57
N TYR A 125 -1.87 -15.97 -1.29
CA TYR A 125 -0.87 -15.78 -0.24
C TYR A 125 0.13 -16.95 -0.17
N ASP A 126 -0.31 -18.19 -0.41
CA ASP A 126 0.56 -19.39 -0.40
C ASP A 126 1.64 -19.37 -1.49
N LEU A 127 1.52 -18.48 -2.49
CA LEU A 127 2.53 -18.30 -3.52
C LEU A 127 3.77 -17.54 -3.03
N LEU A 128 3.68 -16.89 -1.87
CA LEU A 128 4.82 -16.27 -1.19
C LEU A 128 5.63 -17.32 -0.43
N GLN A 129 4.99 -18.30 0.20
CA GLN A 129 5.61 -19.26 1.13
C GLN A 129 6.28 -18.54 2.32
N ASN A 130 7.40 -19.07 2.82
CA ASN A 130 8.17 -18.45 3.89
C ASN A 130 8.80 -17.15 3.40
N GLY A 131 8.87 -16.16 4.27
CA GLY A 131 9.43 -14.87 3.95
C GLY A 131 9.15 -13.86 5.04
N HIS A 132 9.52 -12.61 4.76
CA HIS A 132 9.26 -11.49 5.63
C HIS A 132 8.79 -10.28 4.83
N MET A 133 8.11 -9.39 5.53
CA MET A 133 7.73 -8.07 5.06
C MET A 133 8.44 -7.04 5.93
N ALA A 134 9.04 -6.05 5.29
CA ALA A 134 9.69 -4.93 5.95
C ALA A 134 9.03 -3.63 5.48
N PHE A 135 8.78 -2.72 6.41
CA PHE A 135 8.40 -1.34 6.09
C PHE A 135 9.48 -0.40 6.60
N THR A 136 9.94 0.47 5.70
CA THR A 136 11.05 1.38 5.95
C THR A 136 10.58 2.80 5.67
N VAL A 137 10.90 3.73 6.57
CA VAL A 137 10.74 5.16 6.35
C VAL A 137 12.13 5.78 6.16
N ASP A 138 12.38 6.29 4.95
CA ASP A 138 13.60 7.01 4.60
C ASP A 138 13.29 8.49 4.34
N GLN A 139 13.83 9.37 5.19
CA GLN A 139 13.65 10.82 5.12
C GLN A 139 14.93 11.55 4.65
N GLY A 140 15.88 10.81 4.07
CA GLY A 140 17.15 11.33 3.58
C GLY A 140 18.30 11.23 4.58
N GLU A 141 19.47 11.73 4.18
CA GLU A 141 20.76 11.48 4.84
C GLU A 141 20.87 12.04 6.27
N ASN A 142 20.00 12.97 6.66
CA ASN A 142 20.06 13.67 7.95
C ASN A 142 19.10 13.07 9.01
N MET A 143 18.39 12.00 8.68
CA MET A 143 17.46 11.35 9.60
C MET A 143 17.70 9.84 9.64
N ASP A 144 17.61 9.27 10.84
CA ASP A 144 17.68 7.83 11.00
C ASP A 144 16.53 7.14 10.27
N ARG A 145 16.86 6.08 9.54
CA ARG A 145 15.87 5.22 8.90
C ARG A 145 15.15 4.42 9.98
N TYR A 146 13.83 4.50 9.98
CA TYR A 146 12.99 3.61 10.80
C TYR A 146 12.62 2.39 9.95
N GLN A 147 12.74 1.20 10.51
CA GLN A 147 12.37 -0.05 9.86
C GLN A 147 11.69 -0.99 10.86
N GLY A 148 10.54 -1.53 10.49
CA GLY A 148 9.95 -2.70 11.15
C GLY A 148 9.93 -3.89 10.19
N ILE A 149 10.10 -5.08 10.75
CA ILE A 149 10.17 -6.35 10.03
C ILE A 149 9.17 -7.31 10.67
N VAL A 150 8.38 -7.98 9.83
CA VAL A 150 7.36 -8.94 10.23
C VAL A 150 7.51 -10.21 9.39
N GLN A 151 7.33 -11.37 10.02
CA GLN A 151 7.30 -12.64 9.30
C GLN A 151 5.97 -12.79 8.55
N LEU A 152 6.00 -13.44 7.40
CA LEU A 152 4.79 -13.74 6.62
C LEU A 152 3.98 -14.89 7.27
N GLU A 153 3.45 -14.63 8.47
CA GLU A 153 2.60 -15.56 9.23
C GLU A 153 1.11 -15.21 9.03
N GLY A 154 0.24 -16.23 9.10
CA GLY A 154 -1.20 -16.08 8.90
C GLY A 154 -1.66 -16.56 7.53
N GLU A 155 -2.83 -16.08 7.09
CA GLU A 155 -3.48 -16.49 5.85
C GLU A 155 -3.50 -15.38 4.79
N SER A 156 -3.01 -14.17 5.10
CA SER A 156 -2.98 -13.04 4.19
C SER A 156 -1.89 -12.04 4.56
N LEU A 157 -1.55 -11.12 3.63
CA LEU A 157 -0.65 -10.01 3.95
C LEU A 157 -1.24 -9.12 5.05
N LEU A 158 -2.56 -9.01 5.08
CA LEU A 158 -3.24 -8.27 6.13
C LEU A 158 -3.05 -8.91 7.51
N ASP A 159 -3.19 -10.23 7.62
CA ASP A 159 -3.01 -10.95 8.88
C ASP A 159 -1.59 -10.77 9.43
N ALA A 160 -0.58 -10.86 8.55
CA ALA A 160 0.81 -10.61 8.91
C ALA A 160 0.98 -9.18 9.49
N VAL A 161 0.43 -8.16 8.82
CA VAL A 161 0.46 -6.77 9.31
C VAL A 161 -0.29 -6.61 10.64
N GLN A 162 -1.45 -7.23 10.80
CA GLN A 162 -2.22 -7.17 12.04
C GLN A 162 -1.44 -7.79 13.21
N HIS A 163 -0.79 -8.93 12.97
CA HIS A 163 0.07 -9.58 13.97
C HIS A 163 1.24 -8.69 14.38
N TYR A 164 1.87 -7.98 13.44
CA TYR A 164 2.91 -7.01 13.76
C TYR A 164 2.42 -5.90 14.71
N PHE A 165 1.28 -5.28 14.41
CA PHE A 165 0.76 -4.19 15.26
C PHE A 165 0.38 -4.66 16.65
N GLU A 166 -0.17 -5.86 16.76
CA GLU A 166 -0.55 -6.45 18.04
C GLU A 166 0.68 -6.76 18.90
N GLN A 167 1.70 -7.40 18.32
CA GLN A 167 2.85 -7.91 19.08
C GLN A 167 3.95 -6.87 19.29
N SER A 168 4.28 -6.08 18.25
CA SER A 168 5.48 -5.22 18.26
C SER A 168 5.17 -3.77 18.63
N GLU A 169 4.08 -3.21 18.10
CA GLU A 169 3.73 -1.80 18.34
C GLU A 169 2.77 -1.62 19.53
N GLN A 170 2.08 -2.69 19.95
CA GLN A 170 1.02 -2.64 20.96
C GLN A 170 -0.07 -1.61 20.63
N ILE A 171 -0.33 -1.38 19.34
CA ILE A 171 -1.38 -0.49 18.86
C ILE A 171 -2.53 -1.36 18.38
N LYS A 172 -3.66 -1.37 19.09
CA LYS A 172 -4.82 -2.12 18.58
C LYS A 172 -5.26 -1.50 17.26
N THR A 173 -5.22 -2.35 16.24
CA THR A 173 -5.46 -1.98 14.86
C THR A 173 -6.47 -2.96 14.28
N ALA A 174 -7.51 -2.43 13.65
CA ALA A 174 -8.50 -3.21 12.93
C ALA A 174 -8.56 -2.71 11.49
N VAL A 175 -8.54 -3.63 10.53
CA VAL A 175 -8.57 -3.31 9.11
C VAL A 175 -9.59 -4.20 8.42
N ARG A 176 -10.39 -3.61 7.55
CA ARG A 176 -11.21 -4.32 6.57
C ARG A 176 -10.77 -3.90 5.18
N MET A 177 -10.40 -4.86 4.34
CA MET A 177 -9.86 -4.62 3.01
C MET A 177 -10.52 -5.54 2.00
N ALA A 178 -10.70 -5.05 0.78
CA ALA A 178 -11.22 -5.77 -0.38
C ALA A 178 -10.37 -5.46 -1.60
N VAL A 179 -10.09 -6.47 -2.42
CA VAL A 179 -9.33 -6.35 -3.67
C VAL A 179 -9.97 -7.27 -4.70
N HIS A 180 -10.57 -6.72 -5.75
CA HIS A 180 -11.17 -7.51 -6.82
C HIS A 180 -11.06 -6.83 -8.18
N PRO A 181 -10.96 -7.60 -9.28
CA PRO A 181 -11.17 -7.06 -10.61
C PRO A 181 -12.66 -6.74 -10.82
N GLN A 182 -12.95 -5.54 -11.32
CA GLN A 182 -14.29 -5.05 -11.68
C GLN A 182 -14.18 -4.27 -12.99
N ASP A 183 -15.07 -4.50 -13.96
CA ASP A 183 -15.09 -3.81 -15.25
C ASP A 183 -13.71 -3.74 -15.93
N ASP A 184 -13.03 -4.90 -16.02
CA ASP A 184 -11.69 -5.05 -16.63
C ASP A 184 -10.56 -4.23 -15.96
N GLN A 185 -10.75 -3.79 -14.71
CA GLN A 185 -9.68 -3.14 -13.93
C GLN A 185 -9.65 -3.64 -12.47
N TRP A 186 -8.46 -3.65 -11.89
CA TRP A 186 -8.33 -3.94 -10.46
C TRP A 186 -8.79 -2.75 -9.63
N ARG A 187 -9.65 -3.03 -8.65
CA ARG A 187 -10.06 -2.07 -7.63
C ARG A 187 -9.68 -2.60 -6.27
N ALA A 188 -9.31 -1.69 -5.38
CA ALA A 188 -9.03 -2.00 -4.00
C ALA A 188 -9.61 -0.92 -3.08
N GLY A 189 -10.09 -1.36 -1.92
CA GLY A 189 -10.63 -0.47 -0.91
C GLY A 189 -10.34 -1.03 0.46
N ALA A 190 -10.02 -0.16 1.41
CA ALA A 190 -9.79 -0.58 2.79
C ALA A 190 -10.14 0.51 3.79
N VAL A 191 -10.57 0.11 4.98
CA VAL A 191 -10.78 0.99 6.12
C VAL A 191 -9.94 0.44 7.27
N MET A 192 -9.12 1.29 7.87
CA MET A 192 -8.33 0.99 9.06
C MET A 192 -8.76 1.89 10.21
N VAL A 193 -8.89 1.33 11.41
CA VAL A 193 -9.17 2.03 12.67
C VAL A 193 -8.15 1.61 13.73
N GLN A 194 -7.68 2.59 14.52
CA GLN A 194 -6.62 2.40 15.51
C GLN A 194 -6.82 3.26 16.75
N TYR A 195 -6.30 2.78 17.87
CA TYR A 195 -6.03 3.63 19.03
C TYR A 195 -4.86 4.58 18.78
N MET A 196 -4.92 5.74 19.43
CA MET A 196 -3.77 6.64 19.52
C MET A 196 -2.79 6.13 20.59
N PRO A 197 -1.47 6.24 20.41
CA PRO A 197 -0.50 5.80 21.42
C PRO A 197 -0.76 6.39 22.81
N GLU A 198 -1.18 7.65 22.90
CA GLU A 198 -1.51 8.32 24.17
C GLU A 198 -2.76 7.74 24.86
N SER A 199 -3.60 7.01 24.10
CA SER A 199 -4.82 6.38 24.60
C SER A 199 -4.60 4.96 25.14
N MET A 200 -3.47 4.32 24.84
CA MET A 200 -3.16 2.96 25.30
C MET A 200 -2.79 2.88 26.80
N GLN A 201 -2.30 3.96 27.40
CA GLN A 201 -1.87 3.99 28.81
C GLN A 201 -3.03 3.92 29.83
N GLN A 202 -4.28 3.98 29.37
CA GLN A 202 -5.47 4.06 30.23
C GLN A 202 -6.25 2.74 30.34
N GLU A 203 -5.71 1.61 29.86
CA GLU A 203 -6.32 0.28 29.93
C GLU A 203 -6.12 -0.45 31.29
N LEU A 204 -5.83 0.28 32.37
CA LEU A 204 -5.83 -0.30 33.72
C LEU A 204 -7.27 -0.71 34.12
N ASP A 205 -7.41 -1.72 34.98
CA ASP A 205 -8.69 -2.26 35.51
C ASP A 205 -9.50 -1.19 36.26
N THR A 206 -10.13 -0.33 35.48
CA THR A 206 -10.92 0.83 35.86
C THR A 206 -12.18 0.81 35.00
N GLU A 207 -13.27 1.43 35.46
CA GLU A 207 -14.51 1.55 34.69
C GLU A 207 -14.26 2.16 33.28
N ARG A 208 -13.36 3.15 33.19
CA ARG A 208 -12.94 3.74 31.91
C ARG A 208 -12.20 2.77 30.99
N GLY A 209 -11.48 1.80 31.56
CA GLY A 209 -10.82 0.74 30.80
C GLY A 209 -11.82 -0.26 30.21
N GLU A 210 -12.89 -0.58 30.95
CA GLU A 210 -13.98 -1.42 30.45
C GLU A 210 -14.77 -0.75 29.33
N GLU A 211 -15.15 0.52 29.50
CA GLU A 211 -15.81 1.32 28.45
C GLU A 211 -15.00 1.35 27.16
N ARG A 212 -13.68 1.56 27.24
CA ARG A 212 -12.79 1.53 26.05
C ARG A 212 -12.72 0.16 25.39
N ARG A 213 -12.68 -0.92 26.17
CA ARG A 213 -12.71 -2.27 25.59
C ARG A 213 -14.01 -2.51 24.82
N GLU A 214 -15.13 -2.02 25.34
CA GLU A 214 -16.42 -2.10 24.68
C GLU A 214 -16.50 -1.21 23.43
N ASP A 215 -16.00 0.02 23.50
CA ASP A 215 -15.90 0.94 22.35
C ASP A 215 -15.06 0.34 21.22
N TRP A 216 -13.92 -0.27 21.54
CA TRP A 216 -13.10 -0.98 20.58
C TRP A 216 -13.85 -2.15 19.94
N ARG A 217 -14.48 -2.99 20.77
CA ARG A 217 -15.24 -4.15 20.32
C ARG A 217 -16.37 -3.75 19.38
N ARG A 218 -17.14 -2.73 19.74
CA ARG A 218 -18.23 -2.17 18.93
C ARG A 218 -17.71 -1.60 17.62
N THR A 219 -16.64 -0.81 17.65
CA THR A 219 -16.02 -0.26 16.44
C THR A 219 -15.53 -1.35 15.49
N LYS A 220 -14.94 -2.43 16.02
CA LYS A 220 -14.50 -3.58 15.23
C LYS A 220 -15.69 -4.27 14.55
N ILE A 221 -16.78 -4.51 15.27
CA ILE A 221 -18.01 -5.10 14.71
C ILE A 221 -18.59 -4.23 13.59
N LEU A 222 -18.64 -2.91 13.79
CA LEU A 222 -19.10 -1.97 12.78
C LEU A 222 -18.21 -2.04 11.54
N LEU A 223 -16.88 -2.02 11.70
CA LEU A 223 -15.91 -2.14 10.62
C LEU A 223 -16.05 -3.48 9.85
N GLU A 224 -16.21 -4.59 10.55
CA GLU A 224 -16.41 -5.93 9.97
C GLU A 224 -17.73 -6.03 9.18
N SER A 225 -18.74 -5.21 9.51
CA SER A 225 -19.99 -5.12 8.74
C SER A 225 -19.84 -4.45 7.37
N CYS A 226 -18.67 -3.89 7.04
CA CYS A 226 -18.39 -3.30 5.74
C CYS A 226 -18.26 -4.40 4.67
N LYS A 227 -19.05 -4.28 3.60
CA LYS A 227 -19.07 -5.24 2.49
C LYS A 227 -18.01 -4.89 1.45
N ASP A 228 -17.52 -5.88 0.73
CA ASP A 228 -16.57 -5.68 -0.38
C ASP A 228 -17.12 -4.73 -1.44
N ASP A 229 -18.40 -4.89 -1.81
CA ASP A 229 -19.06 -4.01 -2.77
C ASP A 229 -19.06 -2.54 -2.32
N GLU A 230 -19.11 -2.25 -1.02
CA GLU A 230 -19.07 -0.88 -0.51
C GLU A 230 -17.66 -0.28 -0.60
N LEU A 231 -16.65 -1.09 -0.27
CA LEU A 231 -15.24 -0.72 -0.38
C LEU A 231 -14.80 -0.50 -1.83
N LEU A 232 -15.35 -1.28 -2.76
CA LEU A 232 -14.93 -1.29 -4.16
C LEU A 232 -15.81 -0.42 -5.06
N SER A 233 -17.03 -0.07 -4.65
CA SER A 233 -18.02 0.62 -5.50
C SER A 233 -17.49 1.93 -6.10
N PRO A 234 -17.45 2.07 -7.44
CA PRO A 234 -17.11 3.34 -8.07
C PRO A 234 -18.25 4.37 -7.96
N ASN A 235 -19.32 4.10 -7.21
CA ASN A 235 -20.49 4.96 -7.09
C ASN A 235 -20.75 5.45 -5.65
N LEU A 236 -19.92 5.03 -4.69
CA LEU A 236 -20.03 5.44 -3.28
C LEU A 236 -18.86 6.32 -2.88
N HIS A 237 -19.15 7.43 -2.20
CA HIS A 237 -18.12 8.27 -1.61
C HIS A 237 -17.56 7.61 -0.34
N SER A 238 -16.27 7.81 -0.04
CA SER A 238 -15.68 7.37 1.22
C SER A 238 -16.44 7.93 2.41
N ALA A 239 -16.87 9.20 2.34
CA ALA A 239 -17.65 9.84 3.40
C ALA A 239 -18.99 9.13 3.67
N ASP A 240 -19.69 8.65 2.64
CA ASP A 240 -20.95 7.93 2.80
C ASP A 240 -20.72 6.54 3.42
N VAL A 241 -19.65 5.84 3.04
CA VAL A 241 -19.26 4.56 3.66
C VAL A 241 -18.91 4.75 5.13
N LEU A 242 -18.06 5.74 5.44
CA LEU A 242 -17.65 6.06 6.81
C LEU A 242 -18.83 6.51 7.68
N TYR A 243 -19.75 7.30 7.13
CA TYR A 243 -20.99 7.67 7.82
C TYR A 243 -21.86 6.44 8.10
N ARG A 244 -22.08 5.57 7.11
CA ARG A 244 -22.84 4.32 7.31
C ARG A 244 -22.26 3.50 8.46
N LEU A 245 -20.94 3.36 8.51
CA LEU A 245 -20.25 2.56 9.50
C LEU A 245 -20.27 3.19 10.90
N PHE A 246 -20.09 4.52 11.00
CA PHE A 246 -19.68 5.14 12.26
C PHE A 246 -20.47 6.42 12.63
N HIS A 247 -21.66 6.65 12.07
CA HIS A 247 -22.47 7.84 12.39
C HIS A 247 -22.81 7.97 13.88
N GLU A 248 -23.03 6.87 14.60
CA GLU A 248 -23.28 6.89 16.05
C GLU A 248 -22.02 7.19 16.89
N GLU A 249 -20.82 7.04 16.32
CA GLU A 249 -19.54 7.28 17.00
C GLU A 249 -19.00 8.72 16.75
N GLY A 250 -19.79 9.58 16.12
CA GLY A 250 -19.37 10.96 15.82
C GLY A 250 -18.25 11.02 14.78
N VAL A 251 -18.42 10.30 13.66
CA VAL A 251 -17.40 10.28 12.59
C VAL A 251 -17.15 11.65 12.00
N ARG A 252 -15.87 12.03 11.97
CA ARG A 252 -15.40 13.28 11.39
C ARG A 252 -14.33 13.01 10.34
N ILE A 253 -14.58 13.47 9.12
CA ILE A 253 -13.66 13.35 7.99
C ILE A 253 -12.72 14.56 7.90
N TYR A 254 -11.51 14.33 7.40
CA TYR A 254 -10.48 15.36 7.17
C TYR A 254 -10.16 15.50 5.68
N PRO A 255 -9.38 16.50 5.23
CA PRO A 255 -8.98 16.59 3.83
C PRO A 255 -8.29 15.30 3.35
N ALA A 256 -8.73 14.78 2.21
CA ALA A 256 -8.16 13.59 1.59
C ALA A 256 -6.82 13.90 0.91
N THR A 257 -5.95 12.90 0.88
CA THR A 257 -4.73 12.91 0.07
C THR A 257 -4.99 12.16 -1.24
N ALA A 258 -4.77 12.83 -2.38
CA ALA A 258 -4.86 12.18 -3.68
C ALA A 258 -3.71 11.19 -3.89
N VAL A 259 -4.05 9.99 -4.35
CA VAL A 259 -3.11 8.94 -4.71
C VAL A 259 -2.85 9.01 -6.21
N LYS A 260 -1.57 8.90 -6.61
CA LYS A 260 -1.19 8.91 -8.02
C LYS A 260 -0.07 7.92 -8.27
N HIS A 261 -0.18 7.12 -9.33
CA HIS A 261 0.98 6.39 -9.82
C HIS A 261 2.02 7.37 -10.40
N VAL A 262 3.20 7.45 -9.78
CA VAL A 262 4.31 8.31 -10.25
C VAL A 262 5.64 7.60 -10.04
N CYS A 263 6.26 7.20 -11.15
CA CYS A 263 7.64 6.73 -11.13
C CYS A 263 8.64 7.89 -11.07
N ARG A 264 9.73 7.69 -10.35
CA ARG A 264 10.81 8.67 -10.16
C ARG A 264 12.06 8.38 -11.01
N CYS A 265 11.98 7.41 -11.92
CA CYS A 265 13.12 7.07 -12.77
C CYS A 265 13.46 8.22 -13.73
N SER A 266 14.74 8.41 -13.98
CA SER A 266 15.27 9.31 -15.00
C SER A 266 16.53 8.69 -15.58
N ARG A 267 16.94 9.16 -16.76
CA ARG A 267 18.20 8.72 -17.37
C ARG A 267 19.36 8.89 -16.40
N ASP A 268 19.44 10.03 -15.72
CA ASP A 268 20.53 10.33 -14.77
C ASP A 268 20.56 9.36 -13.58
N ARG A 269 19.39 9.02 -13.02
CA ARG A 269 19.34 8.04 -11.92
C ARG A 269 19.77 6.65 -12.37
N VAL A 270 19.35 6.24 -13.56
CA VAL A 270 19.75 4.95 -14.15
C VAL A 270 21.25 4.95 -14.45
N ALA A 271 21.79 6.07 -14.95
CA ALA A 271 23.21 6.25 -15.18
C ALA A 271 24.01 6.13 -13.87
N ASN A 272 23.53 6.71 -12.77
CA ASN A 272 24.17 6.58 -11.46
C ASN A 272 24.21 5.13 -10.96
N VAL A 273 23.15 4.36 -11.19
CA VAL A 273 23.14 2.91 -10.88
C VAL A 273 24.17 2.19 -11.74
N LEU A 274 24.23 2.47 -13.05
CA LEU A 274 25.25 1.91 -13.95
C LEU A 274 26.68 2.21 -13.52
N MET A 275 26.94 3.42 -13.01
CA MET A 275 28.26 3.80 -12.52
C MET A 275 28.66 3.05 -11.25
N SER A 276 27.70 2.60 -10.43
CA SER A 276 27.96 1.79 -9.23
C SER A 276 28.38 0.35 -9.52
N LEU A 277 28.10 -0.15 -10.74
CA LEU A 277 28.50 -1.48 -11.17
C LEU A 277 30.01 -1.54 -11.47
N SER A 278 30.59 -2.73 -11.43
CA SER A 278 31.98 -2.89 -11.86
C SER A 278 32.11 -2.72 -13.38
N GLY A 279 33.33 -2.47 -13.87
CA GLY A 279 33.59 -2.40 -15.31
C GLY A 279 33.37 -3.73 -16.03
N GLU A 280 33.42 -4.85 -15.32
CA GLU A 280 33.13 -6.19 -15.83
C GLU A 280 31.63 -6.40 -15.97
N ASP A 281 30.85 -6.10 -14.91
CA ASP A 281 29.38 -6.18 -14.94
C ASP A 281 28.78 -5.32 -16.07
N ARG A 282 29.35 -4.13 -16.31
CA ARG A 282 28.92 -3.27 -17.42
C ARG A 282 29.21 -3.87 -18.80
N LYS A 283 30.32 -4.61 -18.95
CA LYS A 283 30.64 -5.29 -20.22
C LYS A 283 29.74 -6.49 -20.43
N ASP A 284 29.47 -7.25 -19.37
CA ASP A 284 28.59 -8.42 -19.42
C ASP A 284 27.12 -8.03 -19.68
N ALA A 285 26.71 -6.84 -19.20
CA ALA A 285 25.40 -6.28 -19.49
C ALA A 285 25.27 -5.67 -20.91
N ALA A 286 26.37 -5.50 -21.64
CA ALA A 286 26.35 -4.89 -22.95
C ALA A 286 26.06 -5.91 -24.06
N ASP A 287 25.30 -5.49 -25.08
CA ASP A 287 25.01 -6.31 -26.25
C ASP A 287 26.23 -6.40 -27.21
N SER A 288 26.06 -7.10 -28.34
CA SER A 288 27.11 -7.24 -29.34
C SER A 288 27.55 -5.91 -29.99
N GLU A 289 26.78 -4.84 -29.85
CA GLU A 289 27.11 -3.48 -30.29
C GLU A 289 27.68 -2.61 -29.16
N GLY A 290 27.84 -3.15 -27.96
CA GLY A 290 28.33 -2.44 -26.77
C GLY A 290 27.31 -1.47 -26.16
N LYS A 291 26.01 -1.69 -26.40
CA LYS A 291 24.92 -0.91 -25.82
C LYS A 291 24.33 -1.63 -24.61
N ILE A 292 23.83 -0.87 -23.64
CA ILE A 292 23.15 -1.41 -22.46
C ILE A 292 21.73 -0.88 -22.41
N ASP A 293 20.76 -1.79 -22.39
CA ASP A 293 19.34 -1.49 -22.16
C ASP A 293 18.98 -1.74 -20.70
N ILE A 294 18.44 -0.73 -20.01
CA ILE A 294 17.96 -0.87 -18.64
C ILE A 294 16.49 -0.53 -18.56
N THR A 295 15.70 -1.53 -18.16
CA THR A 295 14.28 -1.37 -17.92
C THR A 295 14.03 -1.06 -16.44
N CYS A 296 13.28 0.01 -16.17
CA CYS A 296 12.89 0.35 -14.82
C CYS A 296 11.79 -0.62 -14.33
N GLU A 297 12.12 -1.46 -13.35
CA GLU A 297 11.19 -2.42 -12.73
C GLU A 297 9.88 -1.79 -12.21
N PHE A 298 9.89 -0.51 -11.82
CA PHE A 298 8.67 0.16 -11.33
C PHE A 298 7.69 0.59 -12.41
N CYS A 299 8.16 0.92 -13.62
CA CYS A 299 7.31 1.52 -14.65
C CYS A 299 7.46 0.97 -16.06
N GLY A 300 8.31 -0.06 -16.24
CA GLY A 300 8.56 -0.69 -17.53
C GLY A 300 9.33 0.17 -18.55
N LYS A 301 9.69 1.43 -18.22
CA LYS A 301 10.42 2.30 -19.15
C LYS A 301 11.85 1.81 -19.34
N THR A 302 12.23 1.58 -20.59
CA THR A 302 13.60 1.21 -21.00
C THR A 302 14.44 2.44 -21.33
N TYR A 303 15.69 2.43 -20.86
CA TYR A 303 16.72 3.44 -21.11
C TYR A 303 17.90 2.80 -21.83
N LEU A 304 18.16 3.25 -23.05
CA LEU A 304 19.28 2.80 -23.87
C LEU A 304 20.53 3.65 -23.59
N PHE A 305 21.66 3.02 -23.27
CA PHE A 305 22.97 3.65 -23.14
C PHE A 305 23.91 3.15 -24.23
N THR A 306 24.37 4.06 -25.08
CA THR A 306 25.35 3.79 -26.13
C THR A 306 26.76 3.72 -25.57
N GLN A 307 27.71 3.18 -26.35
CA GLN A 307 29.12 3.24 -25.97
C GLN A 307 29.63 4.66 -25.69
N GLU A 308 29.09 5.67 -26.39
CA GLU A 308 29.46 7.07 -26.15
C GLU A 308 28.92 7.57 -24.81
N ASP A 309 27.67 7.25 -24.49
CA ASP A 309 27.10 7.55 -23.16
C ASP A 309 27.93 6.90 -22.04
N LEU A 310 28.34 5.64 -22.21
CA LEU A 310 29.12 4.91 -21.21
C LEU A 310 30.53 5.48 -21.02
N LYS A 311 31.15 6.02 -22.09
CA LYS A 311 32.44 6.73 -22.01
C LYS A 311 32.33 8.09 -21.32
N GLN A 312 31.16 8.73 -21.37
CA GLN A 312 30.92 10.00 -20.68
C GLN A 312 30.62 9.81 -19.19
N LEU A 313 30.24 8.60 -18.78
CA LEU A 313 29.97 8.21 -17.38
C LEU A 313 31.21 7.66 -16.64
N SER A 314 32.33 7.44 -17.34
CA SER A 314 33.57 6.85 -16.79
C SER A 314 34.57 7.87 -16.30
#